data_AF-A0A0C2F5I6-F1
#
_entry.id   AF-A0A0C2F5I6-F1
#
_cell.length_a   1.000
_cell.length_b   1.000
_cell.length_c   1.000
_cell.angle_alpha   90.00
_cell.angle_beta   90.00
_cell.angle_gamma   90.00
#
_symmetry.space_group_name_H-M   'P 1'
#
loop_
_entity.id
_entity.type
_entity.pdbx_description
1 polymer ?
#
loop_
_entity_poly.entity_id
_entity_poly.type
_entity_poly.pdbx_seq_one_letter_code
_entity_poly.pdbx_strand_id
1 'polypeptide(L)'
;RKSSFRSTFASSGRYGGHWLGDNAASWDDLRSAVIGAQEFNLFGIPYIGSDICGFNRDATEEMCLRWQQLGAFHTFMRNHNAIRQKPQDPAEWASVAAATKKANLFRYKYLPYLF
;
A
#
# COMPACT_ATOMS: atom_id res chain seq x y z
N ARG A 1 -18.95 -3.95 4.29
CA ARG A 1 -17.79 -3.04 4.12
C ARG A 1 -16.78 -3.39 5.20
N LYS A 2 -15.52 -3.73 4.87
CA LYS A 2 -14.47 -3.93 5.89
C LYS A 2 -13.92 -2.55 6.28
N SER A 3 -14.03 -2.18 7.55
CA SER A 3 -13.39 -0.97 8.09
C SER A 3 -11.89 -1.20 8.23
N SER A 4 -11.09 -0.13 8.14
CA SER A 4 -9.66 -0.17 8.42
C SER A 4 -9.37 0.64 9.68
N PHE A 5 -8.60 0.08 10.61
CA PHE A 5 -8.26 0.72 11.89
C PHE A 5 -6.76 0.99 11.98
N ARG A 6 -6.37 2.11 12.62
CA ARG A 6 -4.96 2.41 12.91
C ARG A 6 -4.47 1.68 14.15
N SER A 7 -5.28 1.67 15.21
CA SER A 7 -4.96 0.91 16.43
C SER A 7 -5.50 -0.52 16.30
N THR A 8 -4.71 -1.49 16.76
CA THR A 8 -5.06 -2.90 16.77
C THR A 8 -4.55 -3.58 18.05
N PHE A 9 -5.24 -4.62 18.48
CA PHE A 9 -4.78 -5.57 19.49
C PHE A 9 -5.04 -6.99 18.98
N ALA A 10 -4.60 -8.02 19.71
CA ALA A 10 -4.92 -9.40 19.39
C ALA A 10 -6.45 -9.55 19.18
N SER A 11 -6.84 -10.27 18.13
CA SER A 11 -8.22 -10.45 17.61
C SER A 11 -8.83 -9.31 16.78
N SER A 12 -8.19 -8.12 16.66
CA SER A 12 -8.74 -7.01 15.86
C SER A 12 -9.02 -7.38 14.39
N GLY A 13 -8.25 -8.30 13.81
CA GLY A 13 -8.44 -8.78 12.43
C GLY A 13 -9.79 -9.45 12.15
N ARG A 14 -10.52 -9.84 13.20
CA ARG A 14 -11.91 -10.33 13.10
C ARG A 14 -12.88 -9.23 12.65
N TYR A 15 -12.59 -7.97 12.95
CA TYR A 15 -13.53 -6.85 12.80
C TYR A 15 -13.13 -5.88 11.68
N GLY A 16 -11.87 -5.88 11.26
CA GLY A 16 -11.39 -4.96 10.24
C GLY A 16 -9.99 -5.29 9.74
N GLY A 17 -9.54 -4.50 8.76
CA GLY A 17 -8.14 -4.51 8.33
C GLY A 17 -7.33 -3.44 9.04
N HIS A 18 -6.07 -3.37 8.63
CA HIS A 18 -5.11 -2.37 9.10
C HIS A 18 -4.37 -1.78 7.90
N TRP A 19 -3.95 -0.53 8.01
CA TRP A 19 -2.92 0.04 7.14
C TRP A 19 -1.76 0.42 8.02
N LEU A 20 -0.53 0.31 7.50
CA LEU A 20 0.70 0.44 8.29
C LEU A 20 0.98 1.86 8.84
N GLY A 21 0.02 2.77 8.78
CA GLY A 21 0.13 4.12 9.35
C GLY A 21 0.89 5.10 8.46
N ASP A 22 1.40 6.15 9.11
CA ASP A 22 1.92 7.36 8.49
C ASP A 22 3.41 7.17 8.08
N ASN A 23 3.65 6.33 7.07
CA ASN A 23 4.99 6.10 6.50
C ASN A 23 5.53 7.34 5.75
N ALA A 24 6.81 7.32 5.34
CA ALA A 24 7.37 8.36 4.48
C ALA A 24 7.67 7.83 3.07
N ALA A 25 7.76 8.76 2.13
CA ALA A 25 8.23 8.56 0.77
C ALA A 25 9.75 8.32 0.82
N SER A 26 10.14 7.12 1.25
CA SER A 26 11.52 6.66 1.40
C SER A 26 11.69 5.19 1.02
N TRP A 27 12.89 4.81 0.58
CA TRP A 27 13.20 3.41 0.24
C TRP A 27 13.18 2.48 1.46
N ASP A 28 13.53 3.00 2.64
CA ASP A 28 13.48 2.24 3.90
C ASP A 28 12.04 1.88 4.28
N ASP A 29 11.09 2.80 4.05
CA ASP A 29 9.67 2.54 4.31
C ASP A 29 9.05 1.61 3.25
N LEU A 30 9.52 1.68 2.00
CA LEU A 30 9.14 0.71 0.98
C LEU A 30 9.58 -0.72 1.38
N ARG A 31 10.78 -0.88 1.95
CA ARG A 31 11.24 -2.15 2.52
C ARG A 31 10.39 -2.55 3.73
N SER A 32 10.13 -1.61 4.63
CA SER A 32 9.36 -1.86 5.87
C SER A 32 7.92 -2.25 5.58
N ALA A 33 7.33 -1.79 4.47
CA ALA A 33 6.00 -2.19 4.02
C ALA A 33 5.88 -3.71 3.83
N VAL A 34 6.94 -4.37 3.32
CA VAL A 34 6.98 -5.83 3.14
C VAL A 34 7.01 -6.54 4.48
N ILE A 35 7.83 -6.04 5.41
CA ILE A 35 7.96 -6.61 6.76
C ILE A 35 6.63 -6.47 7.51
N GLY A 36 6.06 -5.26 7.57
CA GLY A 36 4.80 -5.01 8.26
C GLY A 36 3.65 -5.83 7.68
N ALA A 37 3.58 -6.00 6.35
CA ALA A 37 2.57 -6.86 5.75
C ALA A 37 2.69 -8.32 6.25
N GLN A 38 3.89 -8.86 6.39
CA GLN A 38 4.11 -10.22 6.90
C GLN A 38 3.80 -10.33 8.40
N GLU A 39 4.25 -9.38 9.21
CA GLU A 39 3.99 -9.35 10.65
C GLU A 39 2.49 -9.31 10.96
N PHE A 40 1.72 -8.50 10.25
CA PHE A 40 0.27 -8.42 10.45
C PHE A 40 -0.47 -9.68 10.00
N ASN A 41 0.07 -10.46 9.06
CA ASN A 41 -0.44 -11.79 8.78
C ASN A 41 -0.22 -12.73 9.99
N LEU A 42 0.93 -12.66 10.66
CA LEU A 42 1.19 -13.41 11.91
C LEU A 42 0.28 -12.94 13.06
N PHE A 43 -0.07 -11.65 13.10
CA PHE A 43 -1.03 -11.09 14.07
C PHE A 43 -2.50 -11.42 13.76
N GLY A 44 -2.77 -12.14 12.67
CA GLY A 44 -4.12 -12.53 12.27
C GLY A 44 -4.94 -11.41 11.62
N ILE A 45 -4.28 -10.45 10.96
CA ILE A 45 -4.90 -9.32 10.25
C ILE A 45 -4.46 -9.34 8.78
N PRO A 46 -5.07 -10.20 7.93
CA PRO A 46 -4.60 -10.43 6.57
C PRO A 46 -5.00 -9.34 5.57
N TYR A 47 -5.92 -8.44 5.93
CA TYR A 47 -6.30 -7.28 5.10
C TYR A 47 -5.42 -6.08 5.48
N ILE A 48 -4.27 -5.96 4.81
CA ILE A 48 -3.13 -5.13 5.20
C ILE A 48 -2.43 -4.49 3.99
N GLY A 49 -1.86 -3.31 4.19
CA GLY A 49 -0.98 -2.63 3.24
C GLY A 49 -0.43 -1.31 3.78
N SER A 50 0.61 -0.78 3.14
CA SER A 50 1.12 0.58 3.38
C SER A 50 0.43 1.61 2.48
N ASP A 51 0.65 2.88 2.80
CA ASP A 51 0.39 3.96 1.85
C ASP A 51 1.42 3.94 0.72
N ILE A 52 0.93 3.63 -0.48
CA ILE A 52 1.74 3.48 -1.68
C ILE A 52 2.29 4.85 -2.07
N CYS A 53 3.57 4.89 -2.42
CA CYS A 53 4.39 6.08 -2.68
C CYS A 53 4.79 6.89 -1.42
N GLY A 54 4.22 6.55 -0.26
CA GLY A 54 4.55 7.13 1.05
C GLY A 54 3.60 8.26 1.44
N PHE A 55 3.22 8.32 2.72
CA PHE A 55 2.29 9.33 3.22
C PHE A 55 2.98 10.69 3.47
N ASN A 56 4.14 10.68 4.13
CA ASN A 56 4.94 11.87 4.43
C ASN A 56 6.04 12.10 3.38
N ARG A 57 6.44 13.37 3.17
CA ARG A 57 7.46 13.80 2.19
C ARG A 57 7.01 13.66 0.72
N ASP A 58 7.67 14.39 -0.16
CA ASP A 58 7.41 14.32 -1.60
C ASP A 58 7.97 13.03 -2.20
N ALA A 59 7.12 12.28 -2.90
CA ALA A 59 7.55 11.11 -3.65
C ALA A 59 8.38 11.51 -4.88
N THR A 60 9.32 10.64 -5.25
CA THR A 60 10.03 10.69 -6.52
C THR A 60 9.40 9.72 -7.51
N GLU A 61 9.50 10.02 -8.80
CA GLU A 61 8.92 9.22 -9.87
C GLU A 61 9.35 7.75 -9.81
N GLU A 62 10.66 7.47 -9.68
CA GLU A 62 11.18 6.10 -9.61
C GLU A 62 10.66 5.34 -8.38
N MET A 63 10.68 5.97 -7.22
CA MET A 63 10.23 5.34 -6.00
C MET A 63 8.73 5.05 -6.05
N CYS A 64 7.91 6.00 -6.51
CA CYS A 64 6.48 5.79 -6.63
C CYS A 64 6.17 4.69 -7.67
N LEU A 65 6.93 4.62 -8.77
CA LEU A 65 6.83 3.53 -9.75
C LEU A 65 7.08 2.17 -9.10
N ARG A 66 8.16 2.02 -8.32
CA ARG A 66 8.47 0.77 -7.61
C ARG A 66 7.43 0.44 -6.55
N TRP A 67 6.93 1.45 -5.84
CA TRP A 67 5.92 1.23 -4.82
C TRP A 67 4.57 0.81 -5.42
N GLN A 68 4.18 1.33 -6.58
CA GLN A 68 2.96 0.86 -7.27
C GLN A 68 3.09 -0.60 -7.71
N GLN A 69 4.28 -1.01 -8.18
CA GLN A 69 4.56 -2.42 -8.51
C GLN A 69 4.43 -3.33 -7.29
N LEU A 70 5.02 -2.94 -6.15
CA LEU A 70 4.93 -3.69 -4.89
C LEU A 70 3.50 -3.68 -4.33
N GLY A 71 2.89 -2.50 -4.26
CA GLY A 71 1.58 -2.25 -3.64
C GLY A 71 0.44 -2.98 -4.34
N ALA A 72 0.59 -3.31 -5.63
CA ALA A 72 -0.34 -4.18 -6.35
C ALA A 72 -0.48 -5.59 -5.72
N PHE A 73 0.45 -6.00 -4.85
CA PHE A 73 0.40 -7.25 -4.10
C PHE A 73 -0.08 -7.10 -2.65
N HIS A 74 -0.30 -5.88 -2.14
CA HIS A 74 -0.95 -5.69 -0.85
C HIS A 74 -2.40 -6.17 -0.90
N THR A 75 -2.90 -6.81 0.16
CA THR A 75 -4.32 -7.19 0.22
C THR A 75 -5.20 -5.94 0.37
N PHE A 76 -4.70 -4.92 1.10
CA PHE A 76 -5.23 -3.55 1.10
C PHE A 76 -4.34 -2.63 0.24
N MET A 77 -4.73 -2.40 -1.01
CA MET A 77 -3.99 -1.54 -1.94
C MET A 77 -4.56 -0.11 -1.92
N ARG A 78 -3.79 0.86 -1.42
CA ARG A 78 -4.18 2.29 -1.34
C ARG A 78 -2.98 3.19 -1.65
N ASN A 79 -3.17 4.19 -2.50
CA ASN A 79 -2.30 5.37 -2.59
C ASN A 79 -2.94 6.49 -1.75
N HIS A 80 -2.20 7.02 -0.78
CA HIS A 80 -2.67 8.06 0.14
C HIS A 80 -1.49 8.97 0.49
N ASN A 81 -1.77 10.25 0.67
CA ASN A 81 -0.76 11.28 0.81
C ASN A 81 -1.13 12.27 1.92
N ALA A 82 -0.12 12.82 2.60
CA ALA A 82 -0.33 13.88 3.56
C ALA A 82 -0.72 15.20 2.86
N ILE A 83 -1.40 16.05 3.62
CA ILE A 83 -1.70 17.41 3.16
C ILE A 83 -0.39 18.17 2.89
N ARG A 84 -0.39 19.02 1.86
CA ARG A 84 0.74 19.88 1.44
C ARG A 84 1.94 19.16 0.80
N GLN A 85 1.90 17.85 0.63
CA GLN A 85 2.85 17.16 -0.25
C GLN A 85 2.41 17.31 -1.71
N LYS A 86 3.35 17.14 -2.64
CA LYS A 86 3.03 17.11 -4.07
C LYS A 86 2.10 15.93 -4.41
N PRO A 87 1.25 16.07 -5.42
CA PRO A 87 0.46 14.95 -5.93
C PRO A 87 1.35 13.74 -6.28
N GLN A 88 0.81 12.54 -6.10
CA GLN A 88 1.53 11.28 -6.32
C GLN A 88 0.60 10.15 -6.77
N ASP A 89 -0.59 10.49 -7.26
CA ASP A 89 -1.49 9.48 -7.81
C ASP A 89 -0.91 8.88 -9.10
N PRO A 90 -1.38 7.70 -9.54
CA PRO A 90 -0.78 7.01 -10.68
C PRO A 90 -0.73 7.80 -11.98
N ALA A 91 -1.52 8.88 -12.15
CA ALA A 91 -1.53 9.68 -13.36
C ALA A 91 -0.50 10.81 -13.36
N GLU A 92 0.14 11.12 -12.22
CA GLU A 92 1.10 12.22 -12.08
C GLU A 92 2.32 12.07 -13.02
N TRP A 93 2.81 10.83 -13.17
CA TRP A 93 3.93 10.51 -14.07
C TRP A 93 3.54 9.45 -15.10
N ALA A 94 3.94 9.64 -16.35
CA ALA A 94 3.67 8.69 -17.43
C ALA A 94 4.29 7.30 -17.16
N SER A 95 5.49 7.25 -16.57
CA SER A 95 6.17 5.99 -16.23
C SER A 95 5.46 5.23 -15.11
N VAL A 96 5.01 5.94 -14.07
CA VAL A 96 4.23 5.41 -12.95
C VAL A 96 2.88 4.90 -13.45
N ALA A 97 2.21 5.65 -14.32
CA ALA A 97 0.95 5.22 -14.93
C ALA A 97 1.11 3.90 -15.72
N ALA A 98 2.17 3.79 -16.53
CA ALA A 98 2.44 2.59 -17.31
C ALA A 98 2.73 1.37 -16.42
N ALA A 99 3.57 1.55 -15.39
CA ALA A 99 3.87 0.48 -14.43
C ALA A 99 2.64 0.06 -13.63
N THR A 100 1.84 1.03 -13.15
CA THR A 100 0.63 0.78 -12.37
C THR A 100 -0.41 0.03 -13.19
N LYS A 101 -0.62 0.38 -14.47
CA LYS A 101 -1.51 -0.36 -15.38
C LYS A 101 -1.10 -1.82 -15.50
N LYS A 102 0.19 -2.09 -15.72
CA LYS A 102 0.71 -3.46 -15.84
C LYS A 102 0.51 -4.26 -14.55
N ALA A 103 0.87 -3.68 -13.41
CA ALA A 103 0.75 -4.33 -12.10
C ALA A 103 -0.72 -4.56 -11.71
N ASN A 104 -1.60 -3.59 -11.97
CA ASN A 104 -3.02 -3.72 -11.68
C ASN A 104 -3.71 -4.72 -12.60
N LEU A 105 -3.41 -4.75 -13.89
CA LEU A 105 -3.99 -5.77 -14.78
C LEU A 105 -3.63 -7.19 -14.31
N PHE A 106 -2.40 -7.39 -13.83
CA PHE A 106 -2.03 -8.64 -13.15
C PHE A 106 -2.89 -8.85 -11.90
N ARG A 107 -2.91 -7.90 -10.95
CA ARG A 107 -3.71 -8.01 -9.72
C ARG A 107 -5.18 -8.35 -10.00
N TYR A 108 -5.81 -7.64 -10.93
CA TYR A 108 -7.22 -7.81 -11.28
C TYR A 108 -7.50 -9.16 -11.94
N LYS A 109 -6.56 -9.70 -12.73
CA LYS A 109 -6.64 -11.06 -13.26
C LYS A 109 -6.63 -12.11 -12.14
N TYR A 110 -5.87 -11.88 -11.08
CA TYR A 110 -5.73 -12.78 -9.94
C TYR A 110 -6.64 -12.45 -8.75
N LEU A 111 -7.63 -11.56 -8.90
CA LEU A 111 -8.61 -11.30 -7.85
C LEU A 111 -9.31 -12.58 -7.34
N PRO A 112 -9.69 -13.57 -8.18
CA PRO A 112 -10.27 -14.82 -7.71
C PRO A 112 -9.30 -15.75 -6.94
N TYR A 113 -8.00 -15.44 -6.94
CA TYR A 113 -7.03 -16.13 -6.09
C TYR A 113 -6.85 -15.42 -4.75
N LEU A 114 -7.08 -14.09 -4.72
CA LEU A 114 -6.99 -13.26 -3.51
C LEU A 114 -8.25 -13.33 -2.63
N PHE A 115 -9.37 -13.82 -3.18
CA PHE A 115 -10.69 -13.94 -2.53
C PHE A 115 -11.28 -15.33 -2.79
#